data_AF-A0A1Z9Q5G9-F1
#
_entry.id   AF-A0A1Z9Q5G9-F1
#
_cell.length_a   1.000
_cell.length_b   1.000
_cell.length_c   1.000
_cell.angle_alpha   90.00
_cell.angle_beta   90.00
_cell.angle_gamma   90.00
#
_symmetry.space_group_name_H-M   'P 1'
#
loop_
_entity.id
_entity.type
_entity.pdbx_description
1 polymer ?
#
loop_
_entity_poly.entity_id
_entity_poly.type
_entity_poly.pdbx_seq_one_letter_code
_entity_poly.pdbx_strand_id
1 'polypeptide(L)'
;MAALLTDQFRIFSALKFIKALEGPDATQSDEVAGTSRDRIYLFIGRPQSWDNENSPPQAVDSFSEFSGSYDDMISLKRVLAADTVQVSRRIDWVSPEQTTGGLGFTYDMYRHDYSPSKTA
;
A
#
# COMPACT_ATOMS: atom_id res chain seq x y z
N MET A 1 -22.04 -24.31 4.87
CA MET A 1 -22.22 -23.50 3.65
C MET A 1 -20.87 -22.87 3.34
N ALA A 2 -20.31 -23.06 2.14
CA ALA A 2 -19.02 -22.47 1.79
C ALA A 2 -19.24 -21.07 1.19
N ALA A 3 -18.42 -20.10 1.58
CA ALA A 3 -18.42 -18.75 1.03
C ALA A 3 -17.00 -18.38 0.59
N LEU A 4 -16.90 -17.57 -0.45
CA LEU A 4 -15.63 -17.18 -1.08
C LEU A 4 -15.58 -15.65 -1.12
N LEU A 5 -14.45 -15.08 -0.74
CA LEU A 5 -14.15 -13.68 -1.00
C LEU A 5 -13.29 -13.61 -2.26
N THR A 6 -13.82 -13.06 -3.34
CA THR A 6 -13.09 -12.98 -4.61
C THR A 6 -12.01 -11.90 -4.56
N ASP A 7 -10.97 -12.05 -5.38
CA ASP A 7 -9.95 -11.01 -5.52
C ASP A 7 -10.53 -9.70 -6.05
N GLN A 8 -11.61 -9.77 -6.82
CA GLN A 8 -12.35 -8.59 -7.29
C GLN A 8 -12.88 -7.76 -6.12
N PHE A 9 -13.35 -8.39 -5.03
CA PHE A 9 -13.78 -7.66 -3.85
C PHE A 9 -12.60 -6.96 -3.14
N ARG A 10 -11.41 -7.58 -3.13
CA ARG A 10 -10.19 -6.98 -2.56
C ARG A 10 -9.74 -5.76 -3.37
N ILE A 11 -9.72 -5.87 -4.70
CA ILE A 11 -9.39 -4.78 -5.63
C ILE A 11 -10.41 -3.64 -5.48
N PHE A 12 -11.70 -3.97 -5.43
CA PHE A 12 -12.76 -2.99 -5.23
C PHE A 12 -12.61 -2.22 -3.91
N SER A 13 -12.23 -2.92 -2.83
CA SER A 13 -12.01 -2.29 -1.52
C SER A 13 -10.85 -1.29 -1.55
N ALA A 14 -9.75 -1.62 -2.24
CA ALA A 14 -8.62 -0.71 -2.42
C ALA A 14 -8.99 0.52 -3.26
N LEU A 15 -9.74 0.35 -4.35
CA LEU A 15 -10.24 1.47 -5.16
C LEU A 15 -11.19 2.37 -4.38
N LYS A 16 -12.07 1.78 -3.57
CA LYS A 16 -12.99 2.53 -2.71
C LYS A 16 -12.24 3.43 -1.72
N PHE A 17 -11.14 2.95 -1.15
CA PHE A 17 -10.29 3.75 -0.27
C PHE A 17 -9.72 4.98 -0.97
N ILE A 18 -9.15 4.84 -2.17
CA ILE A 18 -8.63 5.98 -2.95
C ILE A 18 -9.75 6.97 -3.28
N LYS A 19 -10.93 6.46 -3.68
CA LYS A 19 -12.10 7.31 -3.98
C LYS A 19 -12.63 8.06 -2.77
N ALA A 20 -12.53 7.48 -1.57
CA ALA A 20 -12.92 8.17 -0.34
C ALA A 20 -12.03 9.39 -0.05
N LEU A 21 -10.74 9.33 -0.40
CA LEU A 21 -9.81 10.46 -0.29
C LEU A 21 -10.06 11.55 -1.34
N GLU A 22 -10.63 11.20 -2.49
CA GLU A 22 -10.97 12.14 -3.57
C GLU A 22 -12.31 12.85 -3.29
N GLY A 23 -13.29 12.13 -2.71
CA GLY A 23 -14.65 12.61 -2.50
C GLY A 23 -15.47 12.69 -3.81
N PRO A 24 -16.71 13.21 -3.76
CA PRO A 24 -17.60 13.28 -4.93
C PRO A 24 -17.13 14.22 -6.05
N ASP A 25 -16.44 15.29 -5.68
CA ASP A 25 -15.82 16.25 -6.60
C ASP A 25 -14.34 16.35 -6.22
N ALA A 26 -13.44 16.11 -7.17
CA ALA A 26 -11.99 16.14 -6.95
C ALA A 26 -11.41 17.56 -6.89
N THR A 27 -12.11 18.53 -7.46
CA THR A 27 -11.62 19.90 -7.67
C THR A 27 -12.08 20.88 -6.58
N GLN A 28 -13.10 20.51 -5.81
CA GLN A 28 -13.59 21.33 -4.71
C GLN A 28 -12.55 21.49 -3.59
N SER A 29 -12.57 22.64 -2.92
CA SER A 29 -11.75 22.90 -1.73
C SER A 29 -12.21 22.04 -0.55
N ASP A 30 -11.34 21.87 0.44
CA ASP A 30 -11.66 21.02 1.59
C ASP A 30 -12.67 21.65 2.57
N GLU A 31 -12.82 22.97 2.55
CA GLU A 31 -13.90 23.62 3.30
C GLU A 31 -15.26 23.23 2.71
N VAL A 32 -15.37 23.22 1.37
CA VAL A 32 -16.61 22.85 0.67
C VAL A 32 -16.86 21.36 0.77
N ALA A 33 -15.81 20.53 0.62
CA ALA A 33 -15.93 19.09 0.73
C ALA A 33 -16.42 18.66 2.11
N GLY A 34 -16.00 19.34 3.19
CA GLY A 34 -16.41 19.01 4.54
C GLY A 34 -16.19 17.52 4.86
N THR A 35 -17.26 16.85 5.30
CA THR A 35 -17.27 15.41 5.64
C THR A 35 -17.50 14.48 4.44
N SER A 36 -17.65 15.01 3.23
CA SER A 36 -17.83 14.18 2.02
C SER A 36 -16.52 13.61 1.47
N ARG A 37 -15.37 14.06 2.01
CA ARG A 37 -14.03 13.61 1.65
C ARG A 37 -13.28 13.17 2.90
N ASP A 38 -12.83 11.92 2.90
CA ASP A 38 -12.01 11.37 3.97
C ASP A 38 -10.59 11.96 3.93
N ARG A 39 -9.95 12.06 5.09
CA ARG A 39 -8.65 12.71 5.24
C ARG A 39 -7.75 11.83 6.09
N ILE A 40 -6.58 11.54 5.55
CA ILE A 40 -5.55 10.78 6.24
C ILE A 40 -4.30 11.64 6.32
N TYR A 41 -3.67 11.58 7.49
CA TYR A 41 -2.43 12.27 7.77
C TYR A 41 -1.40 11.24 8.20
N LEU A 42 -0.20 11.39 7.65
CA LEU A 42 0.99 10.69 8.12
C LEU A 42 1.72 11.63 9.06
N PHE A 43 2.19 11.11 10.19
CA PHE A 43 3.00 11.87 11.13
C PHE A 43 4.37 11.25 11.33
N ILE A 44 5.30 12.10 11.75
CA ILE A 44 6.57 11.69 12.35
C ILE A 44 6.66 12.33 13.72
N GLY A 45 7.25 11.61 14.67
CA GLY A 45 7.28 12.02 16.06
C GLY A 45 8.25 11.20 16.88
N ARG A 46 8.14 11.35 18.20
CA ARG A 46 8.92 10.67 19.22
C ARG A 46 10.43 10.88 19.05
N PRO A 47 10.96 12.05 19.45
CA PRO A 47 12.37 12.37 19.30
C PRO A 47 13.25 11.75 20.40
N GLN A 48 12.64 11.14 21.42
CA GLN A 48 13.34 10.51 22.54
C GLN A 48 14.10 9.27 22.07
N SER A 49 15.17 8.89 22.77
CA SER A 49 15.85 7.62 22.48
C SER A 49 15.02 6.41 22.92
N TRP A 50 15.31 5.26 22.35
CA TRP A 50 14.90 3.96 22.86
C TRP A 50 15.98 3.39 23.77
N ASP A 51 15.63 2.43 24.62
CA ASP A 51 16.63 1.70 25.42
C ASP A 51 17.65 0.95 24.54
N ASN A 52 17.20 0.50 23.35
CA ASN A 52 18.05 -0.04 22.29
C ASN A 52 17.56 0.42 20.91
N GLU A 53 18.31 1.33 20.28
CA GLU A 53 17.99 1.88 18.96
C GLU A 53 17.97 0.83 17.83
N ASN A 54 18.69 -0.27 17.98
CA ASN A 54 18.71 -1.36 16.98
C ASN A 54 17.54 -2.35 17.16
N SER A 55 16.76 -2.20 18.23
CA SER A 55 15.64 -3.07 18.54
C SER A 55 14.56 -2.28 19.29
N PRO A 56 13.90 -1.31 18.63
CA PRO A 56 12.81 -0.59 19.26
C PRO A 56 11.68 -1.57 19.67
N PRO A 57 10.92 -1.24 20.73
CA PRO A 57 9.77 -2.02 21.15
C PRO A 57 8.74 -2.21 20.02
N GLN A 58 8.02 -3.32 20.05
CA GLN A 58 6.91 -3.56 19.12
C GLN A 58 5.79 -2.54 19.38
N ALA A 59 5.14 -2.08 18.31
CA ALA A 59 3.97 -1.22 18.43
C ALA A 59 2.82 -1.97 19.13
N VAL A 60 2.14 -1.28 20.04
CA VAL A 60 1.03 -1.83 20.81
C VAL A 60 -0.24 -1.03 20.49
N ASP A 61 -1.31 -1.73 20.12
CA ASP A 61 -2.62 -1.13 19.87
C ASP A 61 -3.41 -1.02 21.17
N SER A 62 -3.33 0.14 21.82
CA SER A 62 -4.10 0.43 23.03
C SER A 62 -4.36 1.94 23.16
N PHE A 63 -5.38 2.32 23.93
CA PHE A 63 -5.70 3.74 24.17
C PHE A 63 -4.55 4.53 24.81
N SER A 64 -3.77 3.88 25.68
CA SER A 64 -2.60 4.51 26.32
C SER A 64 -1.52 4.84 25.30
N GLU A 65 -1.19 3.87 24.45
CA GLU A 65 -0.16 4.01 23.42
C GLU A 65 -0.58 4.97 22.31
N PHE A 66 -1.87 4.97 21.96
CA PHE A 66 -2.44 5.97 21.05
C PHE A 66 -2.26 7.39 21.59
N SER A 67 -2.55 7.61 22.87
CA SER A 67 -2.42 8.92 23.50
C SER A 67 -0.95 9.36 23.58
N GLY A 68 -0.04 8.47 23.99
CA GLY A 68 1.39 8.76 24.01
C GLY A 68 1.95 9.05 22.62
N SER A 69 1.56 8.27 21.60
CA SER A 69 1.94 8.52 20.21
C SER A 69 1.45 9.87 19.71
N TYR A 70 0.27 10.32 20.17
CA TYR A 70 -0.31 11.61 19.83
C TYR A 70 0.46 12.78 20.47
N ASP A 71 0.83 12.64 21.74
CA ASP A 71 1.63 13.65 22.46
C ASP A 71 3.03 13.81 21.86
N ASP A 72 3.59 12.73 21.32
CA ASP A 72 4.93 12.70 20.72
C ASP A 72 4.97 13.17 19.25
N MET A 73 3.84 13.53 18.64
CA MET A 73 3.81 13.97 17.23
C MET A 73 4.54 15.31 17.03
N ILE A 74 5.46 15.37 16.06
CA ILE A 74 6.22 16.60 15.75
C ILE A 74 5.75 17.23 14.45
N SER A 75 5.44 16.41 13.44
CA SER A 75 5.08 16.89 12.11
C SER A 75 4.02 16.00 11.49
N LEU A 76 3.17 16.62 10.68
CA LEU A 76 2.03 16.01 10.03
C LEU A 76 2.00 16.43 8.56
N LYS A 77 1.85 15.43 7.68
CA LYS A 77 1.61 15.64 6.25
C LYS A 77 0.30 14.96 5.86
N ARG A 78 -0.55 15.70 5.17
CA ARG A 78 -1.74 15.13 4.55
C ARG A 78 -1.37 14.26 3.35
N VAL A 79 -2.04 13.12 3.22
CA VAL A 79 -1.99 12.27 2.02
C VAL A 79 -3.20 12.58 1.15
N LEU A 80 -2.96 12.96 -0.11
CA LEU A 80 -4.02 13.23 -1.08
C LEU A 80 -4.31 11.99 -1.92
N ALA A 81 -5.49 11.95 -2.56
CA ALA A 81 -5.78 10.90 -3.54
C ALA A 81 -4.72 10.83 -4.66
N ALA A 82 -4.17 11.98 -5.07
CA ALA A 82 -3.10 12.07 -6.05
C ALA A 82 -1.75 11.50 -5.58
N ASP A 83 -1.53 11.43 -4.26
CA ASP A 83 -0.34 10.81 -3.66
C ASP A 83 -0.49 9.28 -3.52
N THR A 84 -1.68 8.73 -3.81
CA THR A 84 -1.98 7.31 -3.65
C THR A 84 -2.15 6.62 -4.99
N VAL A 85 -1.54 5.45 -5.14
CA VAL A 85 -1.64 4.64 -6.36
C VAL A 85 -1.75 3.16 -5.99
N GLN A 86 -2.56 2.42 -6.75
CA GLN A 86 -2.63 0.97 -6.62
C GLN A 86 -1.40 0.34 -7.29
N VAL A 87 -0.69 -0.49 -6.55
CA VAL A 87 0.52 -1.16 -7.04
C VAL A 87 0.32 -2.67 -7.10
N SER A 88 0.98 -3.29 -8.08
CA SER A 88 1.20 -4.73 -8.13
C SER A 88 2.69 -5.00 -8.05
N ARG A 89 3.07 -6.21 -7.62
CA ARG A 89 4.47 -6.62 -7.61
C ARG A 89 5.02 -6.54 -9.02
N ARG A 90 6.10 -5.77 -9.17
CA ARG A 90 6.91 -5.81 -10.38
C ARG A 90 7.76 -7.08 -10.37
N ILE A 91 7.71 -7.84 -11.46
CA ILE A 91 8.57 -8.98 -11.70
C ILE A 91 9.42 -8.62 -12.91
N ASP A 92 10.71 -8.40 -12.66
CA ASP A 92 11.68 -8.24 -13.73
C ASP A 92 12.20 -9.63 -14.12
N TRP A 93 11.89 -10.05 -15.35
CA TRP A 93 12.36 -11.32 -15.88
C TRP A 93 13.85 -11.21 -16.20
N VAL A 94 14.66 -11.83 -15.36
CA VAL A 94 16.09 -12.06 -15.64
C VAL A 94 16.23 -13.31 -16.48
N SER A 95 17.17 -13.29 -17.42
CA SER A 95 17.35 -14.40 -18.34
C SER A 95 17.82 -15.65 -17.55
N PRO A 96 17.44 -16.87 -17.95
CA PRO A 96 17.84 -18.10 -17.24
C PRO A 96 19.36 -18.26 -17.11
N GLU A 97 20.14 -17.64 -17.99
CA GLU A 97 21.60 -17.58 -17.94
C GLU A 97 22.12 -16.87 -16.69
N GLN A 98 21.35 -15.95 -16.11
CA GLN A 98 21.71 -15.17 -14.93
C GLN A 98 21.18 -15.78 -13.61
N THR A 99 20.33 -16.81 -13.66
CA THR A 99 19.70 -17.42 -12.47
C THR A 99 19.97 -18.91 -12.33
N THR A 100 19.68 -19.70 -13.36
CA THR A 100 19.75 -21.17 -13.35
C THR A 100 20.90 -21.72 -14.18
N GLY A 101 21.82 -20.85 -14.65
CA GLY A 101 22.93 -21.25 -15.52
C GLY A 101 22.49 -21.64 -16.93
N GLY A 102 21.38 -21.08 -17.42
CA GLY A 102 20.86 -21.28 -18.78
C GLY A 102 19.77 -22.35 -18.91
N LEU A 103 19.23 -22.86 -17.79
CA LEU A 103 18.21 -23.91 -17.79
C LEU A 103 16.86 -23.37 -17.29
N GLY A 104 15.96 -23.11 -18.24
CA GLY A 104 14.52 -22.99 -17.99
C GLY A 104 13.99 -21.57 -17.81
N PHE A 105 13.03 -21.20 -18.67
CA PHE A 105 12.09 -20.12 -18.38
C PHE A 105 10.98 -20.66 -17.49
N THR A 106 10.79 -20.10 -16.29
CA THR A 106 9.64 -20.42 -15.43
C THR A 106 8.53 -19.40 -15.70
N TYR A 107 7.53 -19.76 -16.50
CA TYR A 107 6.39 -18.87 -16.78
C TYR A 107 5.30 -19.05 -15.71
N ASP A 108 4.81 -17.95 -15.14
CA ASP A 108 3.85 -17.97 -14.01
C ASP A 108 2.42 -18.40 -14.39
N MET A 109 2.01 -18.26 -15.66
CA MET A 109 0.64 -18.62 -16.07
C MET A 109 0.64 -19.24 -17.47
N TYR A 110 0.29 -20.52 -17.60
CA TYR A 110 0.19 -21.17 -18.91
C TYR A 110 -0.74 -20.41 -19.88
N ARG A 111 -0.19 -19.92 -20.99
CA ARG A 111 -0.94 -19.63 -22.21
C ARG A 111 -0.58 -20.64 -23.29
N HIS A 112 -1.58 -21.01 -24.08
CA HIS A 112 -1.45 -22.01 -25.14
C HIS A 112 -0.54 -21.58 -26.31
N ASP A 113 -0.09 -20.33 -26.34
CA ASP A 113 0.72 -19.74 -27.41
C ASP A 113 2.15 -19.36 -26.99
N TYR A 114 2.66 -19.92 -25.88
CA TYR A 114 4.05 -19.70 -25.48
C TYR A 114 5.04 -20.44 -26.39
N SER A 115 5.96 -19.67 -26.96
CA SER A 115 7.13 -20.16 -27.67
C SER A 115 8.36 -19.34 -27.28
N PRO A 116 9.58 -19.83 -27.50
CA PRO A 116 10.80 -19.04 -27.30
C PRO A 116 10.84 -17.72 -28.09
N SER A 117 9.99 -17.59 -29.13
CA SER A 117 9.84 -16.40 -29.97
C SER A 117 8.68 -15.49 -29.55
N LYS A 118 7.93 -15.85 -28.49
CA LYS A 118 6.72 -15.14 -28.05
C LYS A 118 6.72 -14.98 -26.53
N THR A 119 7.68 -14.20 -26.05
CA THR A 119 7.77 -13.73 -24.66
C THR A 119 7.04 -12.40 -24.56
N ALA A 120 5.99 -12.32 -23.75
CA ALA A 120 5.28 -11.08 -23.44
C ALA A 120 6.15 -10.15 -22.58
#